data_AF-A0A6I8ULC6-F1
#
_entry.id   AF-A0A6I8ULC6-F1
#
_cell.length_a   1.000
_cell.length_b   1.000
_cell.length_c   1.000
_cell.angle_alpha   90.00
_cell.angle_beta   90.00
_cell.angle_gamma   90.00
#
_symmetry.space_group_name_H-M   'P 1'
#
loop_
_entity.id
_entity.type
_entity.pdbx_description
1 polymer ?
#
loop_
_entity_poly.entity_id
_entity_poly.type
_entity_poly.pdbx_seq_one_letter_code
_entity_poly.pdbx_strand_id
1 'polypeptide(L)'
;MGENKNLIKNDGETVPHQQPLSLSEELRRENFGLQHHAPEDFLRSQWQSGLTSRWFLGYRWLLGIFFGTGVISCLAKYHHNGRWFIYLTDWGFLLCGITSVSGAILVTIHHWNPQRMVRNNWQIKAYWVCYWINLIFANVIALVYWTCIYPQDRDPSNPAYFTDLYNIWTHALPPIFFSVDHLIVAQPTRLLHFVYPLAFGWLYTGFTFIYYVMGGLDLKGRRYIYNVLNYSKPREALFTIGAISALSVVVSTLHYGVYRMRTFLARKLGKLQ
;
A
#
# COMPACT_ATOMS: atom_id res chain seq x y z
N MET A 1 7.79 -36.29 24.15
CA MET A 1 7.75 -37.43 23.21
C MET A 1 7.09 -36.93 21.93
N GLY A 2 7.89 -36.65 20.90
CA GLY A 2 7.43 -36.16 19.61
C GLY A 2 8.40 -35.15 18.97
N GLU A 3 9.69 -35.47 18.92
CA GLU A 3 10.65 -34.74 18.09
C GLU A 3 10.27 -34.92 16.62
N ASN A 4 9.82 -33.87 15.95
CA ASN A 4 9.64 -33.87 14.51
C ASN A 4 11.01 -33.61 13.86
N LYS A 5 11.89 -34.61 13.94
CA LYS A 5 13.09 -34.75 13.12
C LYS A 5 12.63 -35.12 11.72
N ASN A 6 12.43 -34.13 10.84
CA ASN A 6 12.45 -34.31 9.39
C ASN A 6 12.38 -32.94 8.72
N LEU A 7 13.52 -32.23 8.66
CA LEU A 7 13.80 -31.15 7.72
C LEU A 7 15.33 -30.89 7.71
N ILE A 8 16.11 -31.94 7.49
CA ILE A 8 17.48 -31.80 6.97
C ILE A 8 17.51 -32.64 5.71
N LYS A 9 17.13 -32.02 4.59
CA LYS A 9 17.63 -32.48 3.29
C LYS A 9 19.03 -31.92 3.17
N ASN A 10 20.02 -32.80 3.35
CA ASN A 10 21.36 -32.61 2.82
C ASN A 10 21.25 -32.61 1.31
N ASP A 11 21.35 -31.43 0.72
CA ASP A 11 22.04 -31.14 -0.53
C ASP A 11 22.33 -29.63 -0.49
N GLY A 12 23.51 -29.20 -0.95
CA GLY A 12 23.94 -27.80 -0.93
C GLY A 12 23.13 -26.85 -1.83
N GLU A 13 21.85 -27.10 -2.02
CA GLU A 13 20.89 -26.16 -2.60
C GLU A 13 20.40 -25.22 -1.50
N THR A 14 20.91 -23.99 -1.52
CA THR A 14 20.26 -22.87 -0.83
C THR A 14 18.81 -22.81 -1.32
N VAL A 15 17.86 -23.13 -0.44
CA VAL A 15 16.43 -22.93 -0.73
C VAL A 15 16.27 -21.45 -1.11
N PRO A 16 15.77 -21.13 -2.32
CA PRO A 16 15.70 -19.74 -2.74
C PRO A 16 14.79 -18.96 -1.79
N HIS A 17 15.26 -17.82 -1.28
CA HIS A 17 14.60 -17.05 -0.20
C HIS A 17 13.17 -16.62 -0.56
N GLN A 18 12.84 -16.59 -1.86
CA GLN A 18 11.61 -15.98 -2.38
C GLN A 18 10.73 -16.93 -3.20
N GLN A 19 10.81 -18.25 -2.99
CA GLN A 19 9.85 -19.15 -3.62
C GLN A 19 8.42 -18.87 -3.11
N PRO A 20 7.46 -18.57 -4.01
CA PRO A 20 6.09 -18.38 -3.59
C PRO A 20 5.50 -19.71 -3.11
N LEU A 21 4.76 -19.69 -2.01
CA LEU A 21 4.13 -20.88 -1.44
C LEU A 21 3.11 -21.49 -2.42
N SER A 22 2.76 -22.76 -2.26
CA SER A 22 1.60 -23.32 -2.96
C SER A 22 0.30 -22.62 -2.53
N LEU A 23 -0.76 -22.70 -3.35
CA LEU A 23 -2.04 -22.06 -3.00
C LEU A 23 -2.64 -22.60 -1.69
N SER A 24 -2.52 -23.90 -1.43
CA SER A 24 -3.00 -24.52 -0.19
C SER A 24 -2.21 -24.03 1.03
N GLU A 25 -0.91 -23.82 0.89
CA GLU A 25 -0.08 -23.23 1.94
C GLU A 25 -0.41 -21.76 2.16
N GLU A 26 -0.57 -20.95 1.10
CA GLU A 26 -0.95 -19.54 1.23
C GLU A 26 -2.25 -19.34 2.02
N LEU A 27 -3.21 -20.25 1.88
CA LEU A 27 -4.50 -20.17 2.57
C LEU A 27 -4.46 -20.61 4.05
N ARG A 28 -3.30 -21.02 4.57
CA ARG A 28 -3.15 -21.34 5.99
C ARG A 28 -3.31 -20.10 6.86
N ARG A 29 -3.98 -20.25 7.99
CA ARG A 29 -4.27 -19.16 8.94
C ARG A 29 -3.02 -18.41 9.43
N GLU A 30 -1.88 -19.09 9.52
CA GLU A 30 -0.60 -18.49 9.88
C GLU A 30 -0.16 -17.37 8.93
N ASN A 31 -0.57 -17.43 7.65
CA ASN A 31 -0.21 -16.47 6.61
C ASN A 31 -1.05 -15.17 6.65
N PHE A 32 -2.01 -15.05 7.56
CA PHE A 32 -2.52 -13.72 7.94
C PHE A 32 -1.47 -12.90 8.66
N GLY A 33 -0.52 -13.55 9.35
CA GLY A 33 0.54 -12.88 10.09
C GLY A 33 1.58 -12.20 9.20
N LEU A 34 2.45 -11.41 9.85
CA LEU A 34 3.56 -10.69 9.20
C LEU A 34 4.90 -11.40 9.40
N GLN A 35 4.89 -12.74 9.49
CA GLN A 35 6.13 -13.49 9.64
C GLN A 35 6.73 -13.79 8.27
N HIS A 36 8.02 -13.50 8.13
CA HIS A 36 8.83 -13.85 6.97
C HIS A 36 10.24 -14.20 7.44
N HIS A 37 10.83 -15.23 6.84
CA HIS A 37 12.09 -15.79 7.30
C HIS A 37 13.31 -14.95 6.89
N ALA A 38 13.18 -14.12 5.84
CA ALA A 38 14.25 -13.32 5.25
C ALA A 38 13.95 -11.81 5.28
N PRO A 39 14.19 -11.10 6.40
CA PRO A 39 13.89 -9.66 6.51
C PRO A 39 14.60 -8.78 5.47
N GLU A 40 15.73 -9.24 4.93
CA GLU A 40 16.48 -8.61 3.85
C GLU A 40 15.67 -8.39 2.57
N ASP A 41 14.66 -9.22 2.31
CA ASP A 41 13.79 -9.10 1.13
C ASP A 41 13.02 -7.78 1.10
N PHE A 42 12.71 -7.22 2.27
CA PHE A 42 12.01 -5.94 2.40
C PHE A 42 12.90 -4.73 2.07
N LEU A 43 14.22 -4.93 2.07
CA LEU A 43 15.21 -3.86 2.05
C LEU A 43 16.02 -3.84 0.76
N ARG A 44 15.62 -4.64 -0.23
CA ARG A 44 16.34 -4.82 -1.49
C ARG A 44 15.41 -4.82 -2.71
N SER A 45 16.02 -4.62 -3.88
CA SER A 45 15.36 -4.91 -5.15
C SER A 45 15.38 -6.42 -5.44
N GLN A 46 14.36 -6.90 -6.15
CA GLN A 46 14.35 -8.21 -6.79
C GLN A 46 15.51 -8.38 -7.79
N TRP A 47 15.97 -7.29 -8.40
CA TRP A 47 16.86 -7.31 -9.56
C TRP A 47 18.32 -7.01 -9.23
N GLN A 48 18.64 -6.74 -7.96
CA GLN A 48 20.02 -6.47 -7.53
C GLN A 48 20.76 -7.77 -7.20
N SER A 49 22.05 -7.85 -7.54
CA SER A 49 22.88 -9.03 -7.26
C SER A 49 23.47 -9.06 -5.85
N GLY A 50 23.77 -7.91 -5.26
CA GLY A 50 24.42 -7.81 -3.94
C GLY A 50 23.43 -7.64 -2.79
N LEU A 51 23.96 -7.71 -1.55
CA LEU A 51 23.21 -7.44 -0.32
C LEU A 51 22.66 -6.01 -0.27
N THR A 52 23.41 -5.06 -0.82
CA THR A 52 23.04 -3.64 -0.91
C THR A 52 23.21 -3.13 -2.35
N SER A 53 22.46 -2.08 -2.70
CA SER A 53 22.54 -1.44 -4.02
C SER A 53 22.38 0.07 -3.90
N ARG A 54 23.36 0.83 -4.38
CA ARG A 54 23.31 2.30 -4.43
C ARG A 54 22.21 2.79 -5.38
N TRP A 55 21.96 2.05 -6.46
CA TRP A 55 20.89 2.35 -7.42
C TRP A 55 19.51 2.19 -6.80
N PHE A 56 19.30 1.09 -6.06
CA PHE A 56 18.04 0.87 -5.36
C PHE A 56 17.83 1.90 -4.23
N LEU A 57 18.88 2.25 -3.50
CA LEU A 57 18.84 3.31 -2.50
C LEU A 57 18.45 4.66 -3.13
N GLY A 58 19.08 5.04 -4.25
CA GLY A 58 18.73 6.25 -4.99
C GLY A 58 17.27 6.25 -5.45
N TYR A 59 16.79 5.12 -5.99
CA TYR A 59 15.39 4.94 -6.37
C TYR A 59 14.41 5.15 -5.20
N ARG A 60 14.69 4.59 -4.02
CA ARG A 60 13.84 4.79 -2.83
C ARG A 60 13.80 6.25 -2.39
N TRP A 61 14.92 6.96 -2.42
CA TRP A 61 14.95 8.39 -2.10
C TRP A 61 14.20 9.23 -3.13
N LEU A 62 14.28 8.90 -4.42
CA LEU A 62 13.48 9.56 -5.45
C LEU A 62 11.97 9.41 -5.16
N LEU A 63 11.50 8.20 -4.83
CA LEU A 63 10.11 7.98 -4.41
C LEU A 63 9.76 8.75 -3.14
N GLY A 64 10.63 8.70 -2.12
CA GLY A 64 10.44 9.37 -0.84
C GLY A 64 10.31 10.88 -0.98
N ILE A 65 11.20 11.50 -1.77
CA ILE A 65 11.17 12.93 -2.06
C ILE A 65 9.93 13.29 -2.89
N PHE A 66 9.59 12.47 -3.90
CA PHE A 66 8.44 12.72 -4.76
C PHE A 66 7.12 12.75 -3.99
N PHE A 67 6.81 11.69 -3.24
CA PHE A 67 5.56 11.62 -2.46
C PHE A 67 5.61 12.50 -1.21
N GLY A 68 6.77 12.62 -0.55
CA GLY A 68 6.94 13.50 0.61
C GLY A 68 6.71 14.97 0.25
N THR A 69 7.30 15.44 -0.84
CA THR A 69 7.07 16.80 -1.36
C THR A 69 5.63 16.98 -1.78
N GLY A 70 5.04 15.97 -2.44
CA GLY A 70 3.62 15.98 -2.79
C GLY A 70 2.72 16.22 -1.58
N VAL A 71 2.91 15.45 -0.50
CA VAL A 71 2.13 15.58 0.74
C VAL A 71 2.30 16.95 1.38
N ILE A 72 3.55 17.44 1.54
CA ILE A 72 3.82 18.76 2.12
C ILE A 72 3.16 19.86 1.28
N SER A 73 3.24 19.75 -0.05
CA SER A 73 2.67 20.69 -0.99
C SER A 73 1.13 20.68 -0.97
N CYS A 74 0.51 19.50 -0.88
CA CYS A 74 -0.94 19.34 -0.71
C CYS A 74 -1.40 19.98 0.60
N LEU A 75 -0.72 19.69 1.72
CA LEU A 75 -1.03 20.30 3.01
C LEU A 75 -0.90 21.83 2.95
N ALA A 76 0.17 22.35 2.35
CA ALA A 76 0.37 23.80 2.26
C ALA A 76 -0.76 24.53 1.49
N LYS A 77 -1.36 23.90 0.48
CA LYS A 77 -2.37 24.53 -0.39
C LYS A 77 -3.81 24.16 -0.07
N TYR A 78 -4.06 22.92 0.33
CA TYR A 78 -5.39 22.32 0.45
C TYR A 78 -5.74 21.89 1.87
N HIS A 79 -5.02 22.38 2.90
CA HIS A 79 -5.33 22.03 4.30
C HIS A 79 -6.78 22.34 4.70
N HIS A 80 -7.37 23.42 4.15
CA HIS A 80 -8.75 23.85 4.40
C HIS A 80 -9.19 23.77 5.88
N ASN A 81 -8.42 24.40 6.78
CA ASN A 81 -8.65 24.36 8.24
C ASN A 81 -8.77 22.93 8.81
N GLY A 82 -8.00 21.99 8.28
CA GLY A 82 -7.98 20.59 8.70
C GLY A 82 -8.99 19.70 7.97
N ARG A 83 -9.88 20.25 7.12
CA ARG A 83 -10.84 19.44 6.35
C ARG A 83 -10.17 18.53 5.34
N TRP A 84 -8.93 18.78 4.95
CA TRP A 84 -8.12 17.83 4.19
C TRP A 84 -8.10 16.42 4.82
N PHE A 85 -8.06 16.34 6.16
CA PHE A 85 -8.02 15.07 6.87
C PHE A 85 -9.36 14.31 6.90
N ILE A 86 -10.43 14.82 6.29
CA ILE A 86 -11.70 14.07 6.24
C ILE A 86 -11.80 13.16 5.02
N TYR A 87 -10.99 13.38 3.97
CA TYR A 87 -11.08 12.67 2.71
C TYR A 87 -10.19 11.42 2.69
N LEU A 88 -10.74 10.31 2.17
CA LEU A 88 -10.01 9.06 2.00
C LEU A 88 -8.84 9.20 1.01
N THR A 89 -9.06 9.96 -0.06
CA THR A 89 -8.00 10.29 -1.04
C THR A 89 -6.78 10.85 -0.33
N ASP A 90 -7.00 11.81 0.57
CA ASP A 90 -5.95 12.50 1.28
C ASP A 90 -5.24 11.59 2.30
N TRP A 91 -5.98 10.70 2.97
CA TRP A 91 -5.40 9.63 3.78
C TRP A 91 -4.52 8.68 2.95
N GLY A 92 -4.98 8.30 1.75
CA GLY A 92 -4.21 7.46 0.82
C GLY A 92 -2.94 8.16 0.34
N PHE A 93 -3.01 9.45 0.03
CA PHE A 93 -1.86 10.21 -0.41
C PHE A 93 -0.86 10.49 0.72
N LEU A 94 -1.34 10.73 1.94
CA LEU A 94 -0.51 10.78 3.15
C LEU A 94 0.25 9.46 3.33
N LEU A 95 -0.44 8.33 3.18
CA LEU A 95 0.14 7.00 3.29
C LEU A 95 1.20 6.74 2.20
N CYS A 96 1.03 7.29 0.98
CA CYS A 96 2.05 7.25 -0.06
C CYS A 96 3.35 7.94 0.41
N GLY A 97 3.24 9.12 1.02
CA GLY A 97 4.38 9.83 1.60
C GLY A 97 5.05 9.06 2.73
N ILE A 98 4.28 8.61 3.72
CA ILE A 98 4.77 7.85 4.88
C ILE A 98 5.49 6.58 4.41
N THR A 99 4.87 5.81 3.51
CA THR A 99 5.42 4.55 3.00
C THR A 99 6.71 4.79 2.23
N SER A 100 6.74 5.77 1.33
CA SER A 100 7.90 6.03 0.47
C SER A 100 9.11 6.53 1.26
N VAL A 101 8.88 7.46 2.21
CA VAL A 101 9.93 7.96 3.11
C VAL A 101 10.43 6.85 4.05
N SER A 102 9.51 6.05 4.61
CA SER A 102 9.90 4.90 5.44
C SER A 102 10.75 3.90 4.67
N GLY A 103 10.38 3.58 3.42
CA GLY A 103 11.18 2.72 2.55
C GLY A 103 12.60 3.27 2.31
N ALA A 104 12.72 4.58 2.05
CA ALA A 104 14.03 5.23 1.89
C ALA A 104 14.88 5.16 3.15
N ILE A 105 14.29 5.41 4.33
CA ILE A 105 14.97 5.32 5.63
C ILE A 105 15.40 3.89 5.94
N LEU A 106 14.53 2.91 5.72
CA LEU A 106 14.84 1.50 5.99
C LEU A 106 15.98 0.98 5.10
N VAL A 107 15.94 1.28 3.80
CA VAL A 107 17.00 0.89 2.86
C VAL A 107 18.30 1.66 3.14
N THR A 108 18.22 2.91 3.59
CA THR A 108 19.35 3.69 4.12
C THR A 108 20.00 2.93 5.28
N ILE A 109 19.25 2.61 6.34
CA ILE A 109 19.79 1.90 7.50
C ILE A 109 20.41 0.57 7.10
N HIS A 110 19.76 -0.20 6.21
CA HIS A 110 20.30 -1.45 5.66
C HIS A 110 21.60 -1.23 4.88
N HIS A 111 21.70 -0.17 4.08
CA HIS A 111 22.88 0.11 3.26
C HIS A 111 24.14 0.35 4.09
N TRP A 112 24.01 1.07 5.21
CA TRP A 112 25.13 1.40 6.08
C TRP A 112 25.33 0.42 7.24
N ASN A 113 24.27 -0.25 7.69
CA ASN A 113 24.30 -1.17 8.83
C ASN A 113 23.37 -2.38 8.62
N PRO A 114 23.70 -3.31 7.70
CA PRO A 114 22.83 -4.45 7.35
C PRO A 114 22.40 -5.28 8.58
N GLN A 115 23.31 -5.47 9.54
CA GLN A 115 23.05 -6.27 10.75
C GLN A 115 22.02 -5.63 11.70
N ARG A 116 21.84 -4.30 11.66
CA ARG A 116 20.92 -3.59 12.55
C ARG A 116 19.46 -3.90 12.22
N MET A 117 19.15 -4.08 10.94
CA MET A 117 17.78 -4.29 10.47
C MET A 117 17.27 -5.71 10.74
N VAL A 118 18.16 -6.71 10.74
CA VAL A 118 17.84 -8.09 11.13
C VAL A 118 17.29 -8.16 12.56
N ARG A 119 17.74 -7.26 13.45
CA ARG A 119 17.31 -7.20 14.86
C ARG A 119 15.98 -6.47 15.07
N ASN A 120 15.54 -5.64 14.13
CA ASN A 120 14.46 -4.67 14.34
C ASN A 120 13.22 -4.99 13.49
N ASN A 121 12.57 -6.11 13.83
CA ASN A 121 11.54 -6.74 13.01
C ASN A 121 10.23 -5.92 12.94
N TRP A 122 9.91 -5.10 13.95
CA TRP A 122 8.61 -4.42 13.98
C TRP A 122 8.48 -3.30 12.96
N GLN A 123 9.55 -2.55 12.64
CA GLN A 123 9.51 -1.50 11.62
C GLN A 123 9.32 -2.10 10.23
N ILE A 124 9.95 -3.23 9.95
CA ILE A 124 9.77 -3.96 8.68
C ILE A 124 8.32 -4.42 8.56
N LYS A 125 7.74 -4.98 9.63
CA LYS A 125 6.33 -5.39 9.67
C LYS A 125 5.38 -4.21 9.48
N ALA A 126 5.60 -3.10 10.18
CA ALA A 126 4.81 -1.88 10.02
C ALA A 126 4.90 -1.33 8.60
N TYR A 127 6.12 -1.26 8.04
CA TYR A 127 6.35 -0.86 6.66
C TYR A 127 5.63 -1.80 5.68
N TRP A 128 5.67 -3.10 5.90
CA TRP A 128 5.00 -4.07 5.03
C TRP A 128 3.48 -3.87 4.99
N VAL A 129 2.86 -3.66 6.16
CA VAL A 129 1.43 -3.35 6.25
C VAL A 129 1.11 -2.03 5.53
N CYS A 130 1.85 -0.96 5.83
CA CYS A 130 1.65 0.33 5.18
C CYS A 130 1.82 0.23 3.66
N TYR A 131 2.86 -0.46 3.21
CA TYR A 131 3.12 -0.69 1.79
C TYR A 131 1.97 -1.42 1.12
N TRP A 132 1.49 -2.51 1.73
CA TRP A 132 0.43 -3.31 1.16
C TRP A 132 -0.89 -2.53 1.10
N ILE A 133 -1.28 -1.87 2.19
CA ILE A 133 -2.45 -0.98 2.20
C ILE A 133 -2.33 0.07 1.10
N ASN A 134 -1.16 0.71 1.00
CA ASN A 134 -0.93 1.78 0.04
C ASN A 134 -1.02 1.30 -1.41
N LEU A 135 -0.42 0.16 -1.75
CA LEU A 135 -0.50 -0.42 -3.09
C LEU A 135 -1.95 -0.69 -3.50
N ILE A 136 -2.75 -1.24 -2.60
CA ILE A 136 -4.16 -1.56 -2.88
C ILE A 136 -5.01 -0.28 -2.96
N PHE A 137 -4.91 0.61 -1.97
CA PHE A 137 -5.71 1.83 -1.95
C PHE A 137 -5.34 2.82 -3.05
N ALA A 138 -4.08 2.90 -3.48
CA ALA A 138 -3.71 3.72 -4.63
C ALA A 138 -4.49 3.33 -5.90
N ASN A 139 -4.70 2.02 -6.13
CA ASN A 139 -5.47 1.51 -7.27
C ASN A 139 -6.99 1.71 -7.07
N VAL A 140 -7.51 1.43 -5.87
CA VAL A 140 -8.93 1.60 -5.56
C VAL A 140 -9.35 3.07 -5.64
N ILE A 141 -8.58 3.97 -5.00
CA ILE A 141 -8.83 5.42 -5.02
C ILE A 141 -8.78 5.94 -6.45
N ALA A 142 -7.78 5.56 -7.25
CA ALA A 142 -7.70 5.99 -8.63
C ALA A 142 -8.94 5.59 -9.43
N LEU A 143 -9.35 4.31 -9.35
CA LEU A 143 -10.52 3.83 -10.09
C LEU A 143 -11.79 4.56 -9.66
N VAL A 144 -12.06 4.66 -8.36
CA VAL A 144 -13.26 5.33 -7.83
C VAL A 144 -13.22 6.83 -8.14
N TYR A 145 -12.06 7.46 -8.06
CA TYR A 145 -11.93 8.87 -8.32
C TYR A 145 -12.27 9.21 -9.76
N TRP A 146 -11.58 8.60 -10.73
CA TRP A 146 -11.76 8.93 -12.13
C TRP A 146 -13.16 8.58 -12.66
N THR A 147 -13.82 7.57 -12.07
CA THR A 147 -15.15 7.13 -12.50
C THR A 147 -16.30 7.82 -11.78
N CYS A 148 -16.18 8.05 -10.47
CA CYS A 148 -17.30 8.52 -9.64
C CYS A 148 -17.14 9.94 -9.08
N ILE A 149 -15.92 10.46 -8.94
CA ILE A 149 -15.65 11.72 -8.21
C ILE A 149 -15.20 12.83 -9.17
N TYR A 150 -14.19 12.58 -10.00
CA TYR A 150 -13.61 13.56 -10.93
C TYR A 150 -14.63 14.29 -11.82
N PRO A 151 -15.69 13.64 -12.37
CA PRO A 151 -16.69 14.35 -13.17
C PRO A 151 -17.36 15.52 -12.44
N GLN A 152 -17.45 15.47 -11.11
CA GLN A 152 -18.04 16.48 -10.23
C GLN A 152 -17.00 17.43 -9.64
N ASP A 153 -15.75 16.97 -9.50
CA ASP A 153 -14.66 17.72 -8.85
C ASP A 153 -13.79 18.52 -9.82
N ARG A 154 -13.88 18.28 -11.13
CA ARG A 154 -13.16 19.04 -12.17
C ARG A 154 -13.64 20.49 -12.37
N ASP A 155 -14.77 20.87 -11.80
CA ASP A 155 -15.31 22.24 -11.91
C ASP A 155 -14.49 23.20 -11.02
N PRO A 156 -13.85 24.24 -11.58
CA PRO A 156 -13.07 25.21 -10.79
C PRO A 156 -13.88 25.97 -9.72
N SER A 157 -15.21 26.00 -9.82
CA SER A 157 -16.08 26.57 -8.79
C SER A 157 -16.27 25.66 -7.58
N ASN A 158 -15.85 24.40 -7.67
CA ASN A 158 -15.95 23.42 -6.58
C ASN A 158 -14.95 23.78 -5.46
N PRO A 159 -15.40 23.93 -4.19
CA PRO A 159 -14.49 24.17 -3.06
C PRO A 159 -13.46 23.06 -2.82
N ALA A 160 -13.73 21.84 -3.30
CA ALA A 160 -12.83 20.69 -3.26
C ALA A 160 -11.96 20.56 -4.53
N TYR A 161 -11.96 21.56 -5.41
CA TYR A 161 -11.21 21.54 -6.66
C TYR A 161 -9.71 21.41 -6.42
N PHE A 162 -9.12 20.38 -7.03
CA PHE A 162 -7.68 20.23 -7.19
C PHE A 162 -7.31 20.68 -8.61
N THR A 163 -6.16 21.36 -8.77
CA THR A 163 -5.68 21.63 -10.14
C THR A 163 -5.37 20.32 -10.85
N ASP A 164 -5.36 20.33 -12.19
CA ASP A 164 -5.03 19.15 -12.99
C ASP A 164 -3.72 18.48 -12.55
N LEU A 165 -2.70 19.28 -12.19
CA LEU A 165 -1.46 18.77 -11.66
C LEU A 165 -1.67 17.95 -10.37
N TYR A 166 -2.42 18.48 -9.40
CA TYR A 166 -2.70 17.76 -8.17
C TYR A 166 -3.63 16.58 -8.39
N ASN A 167 -4.61 16.66 -9.31
CA ASN A 167 -5.45 15.52 -9.70
C ASN A 167 -4.59 14.36 -10.20
N ILE A 168 -3.69 14.63 -11.14
CA ILE A 168 -2.76 13.64 -11.67
C ILE A 168 -1.85 13.12 -10.54
N TRP A 169 -1.27 13.99 -9.73
CA TRP A 169 -0.32 13.60 -8.69
C TRP A 169 -0.94 12.76 -7.58
N THR A 170 -2.18 13.07 -7.18
CA THR A 170 -2.83 12.40 -6.05
C THR A 170 -3.66 11.18 -6.46
N HIS A 171 -4.06 11.07 -7.73
CA HIS A 171 -4.95 10.00 -8.18
C HIS A 171 -4.39 9.15 -9.32
N ALA A 172 -3.60 9.70 -10.25
CA ALA A 172 -3.06 8.93 -11.38
C ALA A 172 -1.66 8.36 -11.10
N LEU A 173 -0.77 9.14 -10.51
CA LEU A 173 0.61 8.71 -10.28
C LEU A 173 0.78 7.65 -9.18
N PRO A 174 0.05 7.66 -8.05
CA PRO A 174 0.21 6.65 -7.01
C PRO A 174 0.01 5.20 -7.51
N PRO A 175 -1.09 4.82 -8.19
CA PRO A 175 -1.25 3.44 -8.66
C PRO A 175 -0.16 3.04 -9.65
N ILE A 176 0.30 3.96 -10.50
CA ILE A 176 1.39 3.70 -11.46
C ILE A 176 2.69 3.42 -10.72
N PHE A 177 3.11 4.34 -9.85
CA PHE A 177 4.39 4.27 -9.16
C PHE A 177 4.46 3.07 -8.21
N PHE A 178 3.40 2.80 -7.44
CA PHE A 178 3.39 1.66 -6.52
C PHE A 178 3.25 0.32 -7.25
N SER A 179 2.56 0.25 -8.40
CA SER A 179 2.53 -0.98 -9.21
C SER A 179 3.88 -1.27 -9.89
N VAL A 180 4.58 -0.24 -10.35
CA VAL A 180 5.96 -0.37 -10.86
C VAL A 180 6.91 -0.74 -9.72
N ASP A 181 6.80 -0.10 -8.55
CA ASP A 181 7.59 -0.45 -7.38
C ASP A 181 7.37 -1.92 -6.98
N HIS A 182 6.13 -2.41 -7.04
CA HIS A 182 5.79 -3.81 -6.76
C HIS A 182 6.51 -4.80 -7.68
N LEU A 183 6.85 -4.41 -8.92
CA LEU A 183 7.69 -5.20 -9.83
C LEU A 183 9.19 -5.10 -9.50
N ILE A 184 9.63 -4.05 -8.82
CA ILE A 184 11.06 -3.77 -8.52
C ILE A 184 11.50 -4.37 -7.19
N VAL A 185 10.64 -4.34 -6.18
CA VAL A 185 10.96 -4.76 -4.80
C VAL A 185 11.03 -6.28 -4.67
N ALA A 186 11.84 -6.76 -3.72
CA ALA A 186 11.97 -8.18 -3.42
C ALA A 186 10.91 -8.71 -2.44
N GLN A 187 10.32 -7.83 -1.64
CA GLN A 187 9.44 -8.21 -0.53
C GLN A 187 8.30 -9.16 -0.96
N PRO A 188 7.95 -10.14 -0.11
CA PRO A 188 6.89 -11.09 -0.41
C PRO A 188 5.52 -10.42 -0.40
N THR A 189 4.59 -11.02 -1.14
CA THR A 189 3.17 -10.67 -1.11
C THR A 189 2.38 -11.90 -0.75
N ARG A 190 1.47 -11.77 0.21
CA ARG A 190 0.61 -12.87 0.66
C ARG A 190 -0.81 -12.64 0.19
N LEU A 191 -1.48 -13.70 -0.25
CA LEU A 191 -2.86 -13.59 -0.70
C LEU A 191 -3.79 -13.13 0.45
N LEU A 192 -3.61 -13.70 1.66
CA LEU A 192 -4.43 -13.41 2.83
C LEU A 192 -4.23 -12.00 3.42
N HIS A 193 -3.22 -11.25 2.97
CA HIS A 193 -2.96 -9.90 3.44
C HIS A 193 -4.01 -8.88 2.96
N PHE A 194 -5.00 -9.29 2.15
CA PHE A 194 -6.17 -8.44 1.84
C PHE A 194 -6.90 -7.91 3.10
N VAL A 195 -6.71 -8.55 4.26
CA VAL A 195 -7.29 -8.09 5.53
C VAL A 195 -6.77 -6.72 5.98
N TYR A 196 -5.53 -6.36 5.63
CA TYR A 196 -4.95 -5.07 6.03
C TYR A 196 -5.59 -3.87 5.31
N PRO A 197 -5.73 -3.86 3.96
CA PRO A 197 -6.49 -2.82 3.29
C PRO A 197 -7.96 -2.83 3.73
N LEU A 198 -8.60 -3.98 3.95
CA LEU A 198 -9.97 -4.00 4.49
C LEU A 198 -10.04 -3.29 5.84
N ALA A 199 -9.14 -3.60 6.79
CA ALA A 199 -9.10 -2.96 8.09
C ALA A 199 -8.93 -1.43 7.97
N PHE A 200 -8.09 -0.96 7.05
CA PHE A 200 -7.93 0.47 6.78
C PHE A 200 -9.22 1.12 6.22
N GLY A 201 -9.89 0.47 5.28
CA GLY A 201 -11.17 0.95 4.73
C GLY A 201 -12.29 1.00 5.78
N TRP A 202 -12.37 -0.01 6.65
CA TRP A 202 -13.33 -0.04 7.76
C TRP A 202 -13.00 0.99 8.84
N LEU A 203 -11.72 1.25 9.12
CA LEU A 203 -11.29 2.33 10.00
C LEU A 203 -11.77 3.68 9.47
N TYR A 204 -11.57 3.94 8.18
CA TYR A 204 -12.05 5.17 7.55
C TYR A 204 -13.58 5.26 7.59
N THR A 205 -14.29 4.15 7.32
CA THR A 205 -15.76 4.09 7.41
C THR A 205 -16.27 4.41 8.81
N GLY A 206 -15.61 3.90 9.85
CA GLY A 206 -15.91 4.23 11.24
C GLY A 206 -15.69 5.71 11.54
N PHE A 207 -14.57 6.27 11.09
CA PHE A 207 -14.28 7.70 11.19
C PHE A 207 -15.37 8.55 10.51
N THR A 208 -15.72 8.26 9.25
CA THR A 208 -16.72 9.06 8.52
C THR A 208 -18.13 8.93 9.09
N PHE A 209 -18.47 7.76 9.64
CA PHE A 209 -19.74 7.57 10.34
C PHE A 209 -19.81 8.40 11.63
N ILE A 210 -18.76 8.37 12.46
CA ILE A 210 -18.68 9.22 13.67
C ILE A 210 -18.74 10.70 13.27
N TYR A 211 -17.98 11.11 12.24
CA TYR A 211 -18.00 12.47 11.72
C TYR A 211 -19.41 12.92 11.30
N TYR A 212 -20.16 12.04 10.61
CA TYR A 212 -21.54 12.29 10.22
C TYR A 212 -22.48 12.45 11.43
N VAL A 213 -22.41 11.54 12.41
CA VAL A 213 -23.27 11.58 13.61
C VAL A 213 -23.00 12.84 14.44
N MET A 214 -21.75 13.31 14.48
CA MET A 214 -21.35 14.56 15.14
C MET A 214 -21.75 15.82 14.36
N GLY A 215 -22.41 15.68 13.20
CA GLY A 215 -22.86 16.82 12.39
C GLY A 215 -21.75 17.45 11.55
N GLY A 216 -20.66 16.74 11.29
CA GLY A 216 -19.57 17.18 10.44
C GLY A 216 -20.01 17.53 9.02
N LEU A 217 -19.31 18.48 8.39
CA LEU A 217 -19.66 19.01 7.07
C LEU A 217 -18.46 18.98 6.13
N ASP A 218 -18.70 18.64 4.87
CA ASP A 218 -17.70 18.75 3.81
C ASP A 218 -17.39 20.21 3.45
N LEU A 219 -16.51 20.42 2.47
CA LEU A 219 -16.15 21.75 1.98
C LEU A 219 -17.31 22.54 1.37
N LYS A 220 -18.43 21.87 1.02
CA LYS A 220 -19.64 22.48 0.47
C LYS A 220 -20.74 22.68 1.53
N GLY A 221 -20.47 22.38 2.79
CA GLY A 221 -21.48 22.46 3.86
C GLY A 221 -22.48 21.32 3.87
N ARG A 222 -22.19 20.19 3.21
CA ARG A 222 -23.03 18.99 3.15
C ARG A 222 -22.65 18.03 4.27
N ARG A 223 -23.63 17.29 4.80
CA ARG A 223 -23.39 16.30 5.87
C ARG A 223 -22.63 15.04 5.43
N TYR A 224 -22.54 14.77 4.13
CA TYR A 224 -21.78 13.64 3.61
C TYR A 224 -20.48 14.12 2.95
N ILE A 225 -19.38 13.41 3.21
CA ILE A 225 -18.07 13.69 2.60
C ILE A 225 -18.07 13.28 1.12
N TYR A 226 -18.57 12.07 0.85
CA TYR A 226 -18.77 11.53 -0.48
C TYR A 226 -20.24 11.22 -0.68
N ASN A 227 -20.80 11.57 -1.84
CA ASN A 227 -22.21 11.29 -2.13
C ASN A 227 -22.50 9.77 -2.07
N VAL A 228 -21.54 8.95 -2.50
CA VAL A 228 -21.62 7.48 -2.44
C VAL A 228 -21.58 6.93 -1.00
N LEU A 229 -21.14 7.73 -0.02
CA LEU A 229 -21.17 7.38 1.42
C LEU A 229 -22.16 8.27 2.18
N ASN A 230 -23.26 8.66 1.55
CA ASN A 230 -24.28 9.44 2.22
C ASN A 230 -25.09 8.58 3.20
N TYR A 231 -24.79 8.71 4.50
CA TYR A 231 -25.44 7.96 5.57
C TYR A 231 -26.92 8.32 5.79
N SER A 232 -27.43 9.42 5.24
CA SER A 232 -28.88 9.66 5.22
C SER A 232 -29.62 8.68 4.29
N LYS A 233 -28.86 7.98 3.42
CA LYS A 233 -29.33 6.93 2.53
C LYS A 233 -28.59 5.62 2.84
N PRO A 234 -28.94 4.94 3.94
CA PRO A 234 -28.14 3.85 4.50
C PRO A 234 -27.97 2.66 3.54
N ARG A 235 -28.96 2.39 2.68
CA ARG A 235 -28.86 1.31 1.67
C ARG A 235 -27.78 1.61 0.62
N GLU A 236 -27.72 2.85 0.12
CA GLU A 236 -26.70 3.27 -0.86
C GLU A 236 -25.31 3.23 -0.21
N ALA A 237 -25.17 3.77 1.01
CA ALA A 237 -23.90 3.76 1.74
C ALA A 237 -23.39 2.33 2.03
N LEU A 238 -24.26 1.43 2.50
CA LEU A 238 -23.91 0.02 2.74
C LEU A 238 -23.48 -0.70 1.46
N PHE A 239 -24.17 -0.44 0.34
CA PHE A 239 -23.78 -0.96 -0.97
C PHE A 239 -22.38 -0.49 -1.36
N THR A 240 -22.09 0.81 -1.23
CA THR A 240 -20.77 1.36 -1.54
C THR A 240 -19.67 0.78 -0.65
N ILE A 241 -19.90 0.62 0.66
CA ILE A 241 -18.94 -0.01 1.58
C ILE A 241 -18.65 -1.45 1.15
N GLY A 242 -19.68 -2.22 0.83
CA GLY A 242 -19.56 -3.59 0.34
C GLY A 242 -18.81 -3.67 -1.00
N ALA A 243 -19.15 -2.80 -1.96
CA ALA A 243 -18.54 -2.74 -3.28
C ALA A 243 -17.05 -2.36 -3.21
N ILE A 244 -16.69 -1.36 -2.40
CA ILE A 244 -15.28 -0.96 -2.19
C ILE A 244 -14.51 -2.09 -1.49
N SER A 245 -15.11 -2.76 -0.49
CA SER A 245 -14.48 -3.90 0.18
C SER A 245 -14.21 -5.05 -0.80
N ALA A 246 -15.18 -5.41 -1.63
CA ALA A 246 -15.03 -6.43 -2.66
C ALA A 246 -13.95 -6.03 -3.68
N LEU A 247 -13.94 -4.78 -4.13
CA LEU A 247 -12.93 -4.24 -5.03
C LEU A 247 -11.53 -4.30 -4.41
N SER A 248 -11.36 -3.98 -3.13
CA SER A 248 -10.07 -4.10 -2.43
C SER A 248 -9.56 -5.55 -2.41
N VAL A 249 -10.43 -6.54 -2.26
CA VAL A 249 -10.07 -7.97 -2.32
C VAL A 249 -9.66 -8.38 -3.73
N VAL A 250 -10.39 -7.92 -4.76
CA VAL A 250 -10.05 -8.18 -6.17
C VAL A 250 -8.68 -7.59 -6.50
N VAL A 251 -8.44 -6.31 -6.17
CA VAL A 251 -7.16 -5.63 -6.41
C VAL A 251 -6.02 -6.31 -5.64
N SER A 252 -6.26 -6.75 -4.41
CA SER A 252 -5.30 -7.54 -3.62
C SER A 252 -4.92 -8.84 -4.33
N THR A 253 -5.90 -9.54 -4.88
CA THR A 253 -5.69 -10.81 -5.61
C THR A 253 -4.91 -10.58 -6.90
N LEU A 254 -5.21 -9.50 -7.64
CA LEU A 254 -4.48 -9.13 -8.86
C LEU A 254 -3.01 -8.82 -8.54
N HIS A 255 -2.72 -8.02 -7.51
CA HIS A 255 -1.35 -7.71 -7.11
C HIS A 255 -0.60 -8.91 -6.53
N TYR A 256 -1.30 -9.85 -5.91
CA TYR A 256 -0.71 -11.15 -5.59
C TYR A 256 -0.32 -11.93 -6.87
N GLY A 257 -1.15 -11.89 -7.91
CA GLY A 257 -0.80 -12.41 -9.24
C GLY A 257 0.45 -11.73 -9.84
N VAL A 258 0.57 -10.41 -9.72
CA VAL A 258 1.77 -9.66 -10.15
C VAL A 258 3.02 -10.12 -9.39
N TYR A 259 2.92 -10.37 -8.08
CA TYR A 259 4.02 -10.94 -7.29
C TYR A 259 4.43 -12.33 -7.80
N ARG A 260 3.47 -13.20 -8.11
CA ARG A 260 3.73 -14.53 -8.69
C ARG A 260 4.42 -14.44 -10.05
N MET A 261 4.01 -13.49 -10.88
CA MET A 261 4.66 -13.20 -12.16
C MET A 261 6.10 -12.70 -11.95
N ARG A 262 6.31 -11.72 -11.06
CA ARG A 262 7.65 -11.16 -10.74
C ARG A 262 8.62 -12.24 -10.30
N THR A 263 8.21 -13.08 -9.35
CA THR A 263 9.03 -14.19 -8.83
C THR A 263 9.30 -15.24 -9.90
N PHE A 264 8.32 -15.57 -10.75
CA PHE A 264 8.53 -16.46 -11.89
C PHE A 264 9.59 -15.92 -12.87
N LEU A 265 9.51 -14.63 -13.22
CA LEU A 265 10.48 -13.97 -14.10
C LEU A 265 11.87 -13.93 -13.48
N ALA A 266 11.97 -13.57 -12.19
CA ALA A 266 13.24 -13.58 -11.46
C ALA A 266 13.89 -14.97 -11.49
N ARG A 267 13.10 -16.04 -11.36
CA ARG A 267 13.58 -17.42 -11.48
C ARG A 267 14.14 -17.71 -12.85
N LYS A 268 13.38 -17.39 -13.90
CA LYS A 268 13.78 -17.62 -15.30
C LYS A 268 15.06 -16.88 -15.68
N LEU A 269 15.30 -15.72 -15.08
CA LEU A 269 16.47 -14.88 -15.33
C LEU A 269 17.66 -15.18 -14.40
N GLY A 270 17.58 -16.19 -13.53
CA GLY A 270 18.64 -16.49 -12.56
C GLY A 270 18.86 -15.35 -11.55
N LYS A 271 17.81 -14.58 -11.25
CA LYS A 271 17.80 -13.46 -10.30
C LYS A 271 17.06 -13.80 -8.99
N LEU A 272 16.58 -15.02 -8.85
CA LEU A 272 16.04 -15.51 -7.58
C LEU A 272 17.22 -15.86 -6.69
N GLN A 273 17.33 -15.15 -5.57
CA GLN A 273 18.35 -15.37 -4.55
C GLN A 273 17.76 -16.19 -3.42
#